data_AF-A0A6P0YTX0-F1
#
_entry.id   AF-A0A6P0YTX0-F1
#
_cell.length_a   1.000
_cell.length_b   1.000
_cell.length_c   1.000
_cell.angle_alpha   90.00
_cell.angle_beta   90.00
_cell.angle_gamma   90.00
#
_symmetry.space_group_name_H-M   'P 1'
#
loop_
_entity.id
_entity.type
_entity.pdbx_description
1 polymer ?
#
loop_
_entity_poly.entity_id
_entity_poly.type
_entity_poly.pdbx_seq_one_letter_code
_entity_poly.pdbx_strand_id
1 'polypeptide(L)'
;MRCLFRDAFIPDEWVLAAPCEDYVAHIRPGFILTQVGMGLGLTASCIELMQRSNKRLGHVNRFLDDQVDDLATDLQVARQHTYQLADQLNDCVGLADRPLIQGIIQARITAAELSLRSSQSAMLHAGARAYIHGNPVERKLREAYFVAIVTPALKHLKKMLAEMQETGVAILP
;
A
#
# COMPACT_ATOMS: atom_id res chain seq x y z
N MET A 1 -11.74 -14.93 -12.97
CA MET A 1 -11.98 -16.29 -12.45
C MET A 1 -12.85 -16.14 -11.19
N ARG A 2 -13.94 -16.91 -11.07
CA ARG A 2 -14.84 -16.88 -9.90
C ARG A 2 -14.83 -18.27 -9.26
N CYS A 3 -14.62 -18.34 -7.95
CA CYS A 3 -14.85 -19.54 -7.17
C CYS A 3 -16.34 -19.61 -6.79
N LEU A 4 -16.98 -20.76 -6.97
CA LEU A 4 -18.40 -20.94 -6.71
C LEU A 4 -18.62 -22.27 -5.98
N PHE A 5 -19.29 -22.20 -4.83
CA PHE A 5 -19.69 -23.36 -4.05
C PHE A 5 -21.19 -23.62 -4.31
N ARG A 6 -21.57 -24.87 -4.61
CA ARG A 6 -22.97 -25.32 -4.73
C ARG A 6 -23.18 -26.47 -3.76
N ASP A 7 -24.08 -26.29 -2.80
CA ASP A 7 -24.44 -27.31 -1.79
C ASP A 7 -23.21 -28.03 -1.19
N ALA A 8 -22.13 -27.26 -0.99
CA ALA A 8 -20.87 -27.78 -0.49
C ALA A 8 -21.00 -28.00 1.02
N PHE A 9 -21.00 -29.26 1.43
CA PHE A 9 -20.96 -29.63 2.84
C PHE A 9 -19.60 -29.25 3.44
N ILE A 10 -19.62 -28.52 4.56
CA ILE A 10 -18.43 -28.15 5.35
C ILE A 10 -18.62 -28.76 6.75
N PRO A 11 -17.78 -29.72 7.15
CA PRO A 11 -17.87 -30.32 8.48
C PRO A 11 -17.34 -29.35 9.55
N ASP A 12 -17.81 -29.51 10.80
CA ASP A 12 -17.44 -28.63 11.92
C ASP A 12 -15.93 -28.57 12.18
N GLU A 13 -15.20 -29.65 11.90
CA GLU A 13 -13.73 -29.72 11.99
C GLU A 13 -12.99 -28.79 11.02
N TRP A 14 -13.67 -28.27 9.99
CA TRP A 14 -13.11 -27.28 9.05
C TRP A 14 -13.47 -25.84 9.44
N VAL A 15 -14.26 -25.64 10.50
CA VAL A 15 -14.61 -24.31 11.00
C VAL A 15 -13.44 -23.73 11.78
N LEU A 16 -12.83 -22.68 11.23
CA LEU A 16 -11.66 -22.02 11.85
C LEU A 16 -12.03 -21.13 13.06
N ALA A 17 -13.20 -20.50 13.03
CA ALA A 17 -13.64 -19.58 14.07
C ALA A 17 -15.17 -19.42 14.10
N ALA A 18 -15.74 -19.40 15.30
CA ALA A 18 -17.14 -19.09 15.57
C ALA A 18 -17.26 -18.44 16.98
N PRO A 19 -17.54 -17.14 17.11
CA PRO A 19 -17.81 -16.15 16.05
C PRO A 19 -16.59 -15.83 15.17
N CYS A 20 -16.82 -15.48 13.90
CA CYS A 20 -15.76 -15.19 12.93
C CYS A 20 -15.20 -13.76 13.11
N GLU A 21 -16.03 -12.87 13.63
CA GLU A 21 -15.76 -11.45 13.81
C GLU A 21 -14.51 -11.20 14.66
N ASP A 22 -14.36 -11.95 15.75
CA ASP A 22 -13.22 -11.85 16.67
C ASP A 22 -11.92 -12.28 15.99
N TYR A 23 -11.97 -13.37 15.24
CA TYR A 23 -10.83 -13.85 14.46
C TYR A 23 -10.42 -12.82 13.39
N VAL A 24 -11.39 -12.28 12.65
CA VAL A 24 -11.14 -11.25 11.65
C VAL A 24 -10.59 -9.98 12.27
N ALA A 25 -11.10 -9.54 13.41
CA ALA A 25 -10.60 -8.37 14.13
C ALA A 25 -9.13 -8.55 14.54
N HIS A 26 -8.75 -9.76 14.95
CA HIS A 26 -7.39 -10.10 15.31
C HIS A 26 -6.42 -10.13 14.12
N ILE A 27 -6.78 -10.77 13.00
CA ILE A 27 -5.85 -10.95 11.86
C ILE A 27 -5.77 -9.72 10.93
N ARG A 28 -6.81 -8.88 10.89
CA ARG A 28 -6.94 -7.80 9.90
C ARG A 28 -5.79 -6.79 9.95
N PRO A 29 -5.32 -6.30 11.10
CA PRO A 29 -4.21 -5.34 11.15
C PRO A 29 -2.93 -5.90 10.49
N GLY A 30 -2.55 -7.13 10.83
CA GLY A 30 -1.39 -7.80 10.21
C GLY A 30 -1.58 -8.05 8.72
N PHE A 31 -2.78 -8.45 8.30
CA PHE A 31 -3.11 -8.62 6.89
C PHE A 31 -2.99 -7.31 6.08
N ILE A 32 -3.40 -6.18 6.64
CA ILE A 32 -3.26 -4.88 5.97
C ILE A 32 -1.80 -4.44 5.95
N LEU A 33 -1.08 -4.58 7.07
CA LEU A 33 0.30 -4.14 7.21
C LEU A 33 1.25 -4.91 6.28
N THR A 34 1.08 -6.23 6.15
CA THR A 34 1.88 -7.06 5.23
C THR A 34 1.75 -6.61 3.76
N GLN A 35 0.61 -6.04 3.37
CA GLN A 35 0.43 -5.49 2.02
C GLN A 35 1.19 -4.18 1.79
N VAL A 36 1.68 -3.49 2.82
CA VAL A 36 2.46 -2.26 2.65
C VAL A 36 3.73 -2.52 1.83
N GLY A 37 4.35 -3.68 2.03
CA GLY A 37 5.59 -4.08 1.36
C GLY A 37 5.51 -4.05 -0.18
N MET A 38 4.36 -4.39 -0.77
CA MET A 38 4.22 -4.38 -2.23
C MET A 38 4.29 -2.97 -2.82
N GLY A 39 3.71 -1.97 -2.14
CA GLY A 39 3.76 -0.56 -2.57
C GLY A 39 5.17 0.01 -2.44
N LEU A 40 5.82 -0.22 -1.29
CA LEU A 40 7.17 0.28 -1.04
C LEU A 40 8.22 -0.38 -1.96
N GLY A 41 8.07 -1.68 -2.25
CA GLY A 41 8.93 -2.39 -3.20
C GLY A 41 8.75 -1.87 -4.63
N LEU A 42 7.51 -1.56 -5.03
CA LEU A 42 7.24 -0.96 -6.33
C LEU A 42 7.89 0.42 -6.45
N THR A 43 7.69 1.29 -5.45
CA THR A 43 8.32 2.62 -5.39
C THR A 43 9.84 2.53 -5.52
N ALA A 44 10.48 1.63 -4.77
CA ALA A 44 11.93 1.43 -4.85
C ALA A 44 12.38 1.09 -6.28
N SER A 45 11.66 0.19 -6.94
CA SER A 45 11.96 -0.19 -8.33
C SER A 45 11.73 0.94 -9.33
N CYS A 46 10.72 1.79 -9.12
CA CYS A 46 10.52 3.01 -9.92
C CYS A 46 11.69 3.98 -9.77
N ILE A 47 12.18 4.20 -8.55
CA ILE A 47 13.34 5.06 -8.27
C ILE A 47 14.58 4.57 -9.03
N GLU A 48 14.86 3.26 -9.03
CA GLU A 48 15.97 2.69 -9.80
C GLU A 48 15.83 2.96 -11.31
N LEU A 49 14.61 2.87 -11.86
CA LEU A 49 14.35 3.15 -13.27
C LEU A 49 14.52 4.64 -13.61
N MET A 50 14.11 5.53 -12.70
CA MET A 50 14.32 6.97 -12.81
C MET A 50 15.81 7.31 -12.79
N GLN A 51 16.58 6.74 -11.86
CA GLN A 51 18.05 6.89 -11.80
C GLN A 51 18.72 6.47 -13.11
N ARG A 52 18.32 5.32 -13.68
CA ARG A 52 18.83 4.86 -14.98
C ARG A 52 18.49 5.83 -16.11
N SER A 53 17.28 6.39 -16.10
CA SER A 53 16.85 7.38 -17.11
C SER A 53 17.64 8.68 -16.99
N ASN A 54 17.90 9.13 -15.75
CA ASN A 54 18.66 10.35 -15.46
C ASN A 54 20.12 10.30 -15.92
N LYS A 55 20.73 9.12 -16.06
CA LYS A 55 22.06 8.99 -16.67
C LYS A 55 22.16 9.62 -18.06
N ARG A 56 21.05 9.69 -18.80
CA ARG A 56 20.98 10.29 -20.13
C ARG A 56 20.14 11.57 -20.16
N LEU A 57 19.02 11.59 -19.43
CA LEU A 57 18.01 12.64 -19.51
C LEU A 57 18.00 13.57 -18.29
N GLY A 58 18.96 13.45 -17.36
CA GLY A 58 18.97 14.21 -16.10
C GLY A 58 18.92 15.73 -16.28
N HIS A 59 19.55 16.26 -17.34
CA HIS A 59 19.53 17.69 -17.65
C HIS A 59 18.13 18.25 -17.99
N VAL A 60 17.19 17.40 -18.41
CA VAL A 60 15.79 17.76 -18.63
C VAL A 60 14.90 17.27 -17.49
N ASN A 61 15.13 16.05 -17.00
CA ASN A 61 14.32 15.45 -15.92
C ASN A 61 14.37 16.25 -14.62
N ARG A 62 15.40 17.10 -14.41
CA ARG A 62 15.49 18.06 -13.29
C ARG A 62 14.34 19.07 -13.23
N PHE A 63 13.54 19.22 -14.28
CA PHE A 63 12.38 20.11 -14.33
C PHE A 63 11.06 19.40 -14.05
N LEU A 64 11.07 18.09 -13.76
CA LEU A 64 9.89 17.34 -13.32
C LEU A 64 9.66 17.55 -11.82
N ASP A 65 8.41 17.45 -11.38
CA ASP A 65 8.03 17.73 -9.99
C ASP A 65 8.61 16.70 -9.00
N ASP A 66 8.47 15.41 -9.30
CA ASP A 66 8.99 14.32 -8.47
C ASP A 66 10.43 13.96 -8.88
N GLN A 67 11.41 14.32 -8.05
CA GLN A 67 12.80 13.91 -8.22
C GLN A 67 13.11 12.59 -7.50
N VAL A 68 14.20 11.95 -7.93
CA VAL A 68 14.70 10.69 -7.36
C VAL A 68 14.91 10.79 -5.85
N ASP A 69 15.52 11.88 -5.39
CA ASP A 69 15.91 12.05 -3.98
C ASP A 69 14.69 12.31 -3.08
N ASP A 70 13.68 13.02 -3.59
CA ASP A 70 12.42 13.27 -2.88
C ASP A 70 11.65 11.97 -2.69
N LEU A 71 11.48 11.19 -3.77
CA LEU A 71 10.82 9.89 -3.70
C LEU A 71 11.59 8.90 -2.82
N ALA A 72 12.93 8.94 -2.84
CA ALA A 72 13.77 8.10 -1.99
C ALA A 72 13.60 8.47 -0.51
N THR A 73 13.52 9.76 -0.19
CA THR A 73 13.27 10.25 1.17
C THR A 73 11.90 9.78 1.66
N ASP A 74 10.85 10.00 0.88
CA ASP A 74 9.49 9.57 1.22
C ASP A 74 9.40 8.04 1.39
N LEU A 75 10.10 7.29 0.55
CA LEU A 75 10.19 5.83 0.68
C LEU A 75 10.85 5.39 1.99
N GLN A 76 11.95 6.04 2.40
CA GLN A 76 12.61 5.70 3.66
C GLN A 76 11.73 6.04 4.87
N VAL A 77 11.08 7.19 4.86
CA VAL A 77 10.12 7.58 5.90
C VAL A 77 8.99 6.56 6.00
N ALA A 78 8.39 6.19 4.87
CA ALA A 78 7.31 5.21 4.83
C ALA A 78 7.76 3.82 5.30
N ARG A 79 8.97 3.36 4.93
CA ARG A 79 9.55 2.10 5.42
C ARG A 79 9.76 2.12 6.93
N GLN A 80 10.40 3.17 7.44
CA GLN A 80 10.69 3.26 8.86
C GLN A 80 9.41 3.25 9.70
N HIS A 81 8.41 4.01 9.28
CA HIS A 81 7.10 4.00 9.92
C HIS A 81 6.42 2.62 9.86
N THR A 82 6.53 1.92 8.73
CA THR A 82 5.99 0.56 8.58
C THR A 82 6.66 -0.42 9.54
N TYR A 83 7.98 -0.34 9.72
CA TYR A 83 8.69 -1.19 10.68
C TYR A 83 8.28 -0.90 12.12
N GLN A 84 8.15 0.38 12.49
CA GLN A 84 7.66 0.76 13.82
C GLN A 84 6.26 0.20 14.10
N LEU A 85 5.34 0.25 13.12
CA LEU A 85 4.01 -0.33 13.26
C LEU A 85 4.06 -1.86 13.35
N ALA A 86 4.99 -2.51 12.65
CA ALA A 86 5.17 -3.95 12.71
C ALA A 86 5.69 -4.39 14.08
N ASP A 87 6.66 -3.67 14.64
CA ASP A 87 7.17 -3.92 15.99
C ASP A 87 6.06 -3.74 17.03
N GLN A 88 5.32 -2.62 16.97
CA GLN A 88 4.17 -2.38 17.85
C GLN A 88 3.09 -3.47 17.74
N LEU A 89 2.81 -3.96 16.53
CA LEU A 89 1.83 -5.02 16.31
C LEU A 89 2.33 -6.37 16.83
N ASN A 90 3.62 -6.67 16.72
CA ASN A 90 4.22 -7.90 17.25
C ASN A 90 4.24 -7.91 18.79
N ASP A 91 4.48 -6.75 19.40
CA ASP A 91 4.48 -6.58 20.86
C ASP A 91 3.05 -6.49 21.45
N CYS A 92 2.03 -6.37 20.60
CA CYS A 92 0.65 -6.23 21.02
C CYS A 92 0.13 -7.53 21.66
N VAL A 93 -0.41 -7.41 22.89
CA VAL A 93 -1.12 -8.49 23.56
C VAL A 93 -2.62 -8.29 23.38
N GLY A 94 -3.27 -9.19 22.63
CA GLY A 94 -4.71 -9.13 22.37
C GLY A 94 -5.06 -8.45 21.04
N LEU A 95 -6.08 -7.58 21.05
CA LEU A 95 -6.50 -6.83 19.87
C LEU A 95 -5.74 -5.51 19.76
N ALA A 96 -5.31 -5.18 18.54
CA ALA A 96 -4.71 -3.89 18.24
C ALA A 96 -5.67 -2.75 18.62
N ASP A 97 -5.13 -1.73 19.28
CA ASP A 97 -5.91 -0.56 19.65
C ASP A 97 -6.19 0.34 18.43
N ARG A 98 -7.10 1.30 18.62
CA ARG A 98 -7.54 2.19 17.54
C ARG A 98 -6.40 3.01 16.93
N PRO A 99 -5.47 3.63 17.70
CA PRO A 99 -4.30 4.32 17.14
C PRO A 99 -3.42 3.42 16.27
N LEU A 100 -3.12 2.19 16.70
CA LEU A 100 -2.32 1.26 15.91
C LEU A 100 -3.02 0.89 14.60
N ILE A 101 -4.32 0.58 14.65
CA ILE A 101 -5.11 0.28 13.44
C ILE A 101 -5.13 1.48 12.49
N GLN A 102 -5.29 2.69 13.01
CA GLN A 102 -5.26 3.92 12.21
C GLN A 102 -3.91 4.11 11.52
N GLY A 103 -2.82 3.89 12.26
CA GLY A 103 -1.45 3.96 11.73
C GLY A 103 -1.21 2.96 10.60
N ILE A 104 -1.68 1.72 10.76
CA ILE A 104 -1.58 0.66 9.74
C ILE A 104 -2.38 1.01 8.48
N ILE A 105 -3.61 1.50 8.63
CA ILE A 105 -4.44 1.94 7.50
C ILE A 105 -3.76 3.10 6.76
N GLN A 106 -3.24 4.08 7.50
CA GLN A 106 -2.54 5.21 6.92
C GLN A 106 -1.26 4.76 6.19
N ALA A 107 -0.46 3.85 6.76
CA ALA A 107 0.72 3.31 6.10
C ALA A 107 0.38 2.60 4.78
N ARG A 108 -0.73 1.84 4.76
CA ARG A 108 -1.21 1.17 3.54
C ARG A 108 -1.70 2.15 2.47
N ILE A 109 -2.36 3.25 2.86
CA ILE A 109 -2.74 4.37 1.98
C ILE A 109 -1.49 5.01 1.38
N THR A 110 -0.55 5.42 2.24
CA THR A 110 0.70 6.06 1.83
C THR A 110 1.47 5.20 0.85
N ALA A 111 1.58 3.89 1.09
CA ALA A 111 2.26 2.98 0.16
C ALA A 111 1.57 2.87 -1.21
N ALA A 112 0.22 2.89 -1.26
CA ALA A 112 -0.50 2.91 -2.53
C ALA A 112 -0.24 4.21 -3.29
N GLU A 113 -0.40 5.36 -2.63
CA GLU A 113 -0.23 6.68 -3.25
C GLU A 113 1.21 6.91 -3.71
N LEU A 114 2.19 6.52 -2.90
CA LEU A 114 3.60 6.61 -3.25
C LEU A 114 3.92 5.70 -4.44
N SER A 115 3.33 4.50 -4.52
CA SER A 115 3.52 3.59 -5.66
C SER A 115 2.96 4.18 -6.96
N LEU A 116 1.78 4.81 -6.91
CA LEU A 116 1.16 5.51 -8.04
C LEU A 116 2.02 6.68 -8.49
N ARG A 117 2.36 7.59 -7.57
CA ARG A 117 3.18 8.79 -7.83
C ARG A 117 4.52 8.40 -8.45
N SER A 118 5.21 7.42 -7.87
CA SER A 118 6.51 6.95 -8.35
C SER A 118 6.44 6.30 -9.72
N SER A 119 5.39 5.52 -10.00
CA SER A 119 5.23 4.88 -11.32
C SER A 119 4.94 5.90 -12.43
N GLN A 120 4.14 6.93 -12.13
CA GLN A 120 3.88 8.05 -13.04
C GLN A 120 5.16 8.85 -13.29
N SER A 121 5.92 9.18 -12.24
CA SER A 121 7.20 9.87 -12.39
C SER A 121 8.21 9.05 -13.20
N ALA A 122 8.30 7.74 -12.98
CA ALA A 122 9.16 6.86 -13.77
C ALA A 122 8.80 6.87 -15.27
N MET A 123 7.51 6.92 -15.63
CA MET A 123 7.07 7.08 -17.02
C MET A 123 7.57 8.39 -17.63
N LEU A 124 7.44 9.51 -16.90
CA LEU A 124 7.87 10.83 -17.36
C LEU A 124 9.40 10.91 -17.52
N HIS A 125 10.15 10.40 -16.54
CA HIS A 125 11.63 10.39 -16.57
C HIS A 125 12.18 9.56 -17.74
N ALA A 126 11.50 8.48 -18.12
CA ALA A 126 11.90 7.63 -19.24
C ALA A 126 11.40 8.13 -20.62
N GLY A 127 10.38 8.99 -20.63
CA GLY A 127 9.79 9.58 -21.84
C GLY A 127 9.08 8.56 -22.74
N ALA A 128 8.98 8.87 -24.04
CA ALA A 128 8.21 8.09 -25.01
C ALA A 128 8.57 6.59 -25.06
N ARG A 129 9.82 6.21 -24.72
CA ARG A 129 10.26 4.80 -24.69
C ARG A 129 9.51 3.97 -23.64
N ALA A 130 9.09 4.60 -22.54
CA ALA A 130 8.30 3.95 -21.51
C ALA A 130 6.86 3.64 -21.95
N TYR A 131 6.38 4.25 -23.04
CA TYR A 131 5.06 3.96 -23.61
C TYR A 131 5.04 2.67 -24.45
N ILE A 132 6.22 2.17 -24.84
CA ILE A 132 6.33 0.96 -25.66
C ILE A 132 5.98 -0.26 -24.81
N HIS A 133 5.09 -1.11 -25.32
CA HIS A 133 4.70 -2.35 -24.65
C HIS A 133 5.90 -3.24 -24.34
N GLY A 134 5.92 -3.82 -23.14
CA GLY A 134 7.03 -4.65 -22.66
C GLY A 134 8.17 -3.86 -22.01
N ASN A 135 8.12 -2.52 -22.02
CA ASN A 135 9.07 -1.71 -21.24
C ASN A 135 8.85 -1.95 -19.73
N PRO A 136 9.92 -2.14 -18.93
CA PRO A 136 9.78 -2.27 -17.48
C PRO A 136 9.00 -1.13 -16.80
N VAL A 137 9.13 0.10 -17.30
CA VAL A 137 8.42 1.27 -16.77
C VAL A 137 6.91 1.20 -17.04
N GLU A 138 6.50 0.75 -18.23
CA GLU A 138 5.10 0.48 -18.57
C GLU A 138 4.48 -0.52 -17.59
N ARG A 139 5.21 -1.60 -17.32
CA ARG A 139 4.76 -2.64 -16.39
C ARG A 139 4.57 -2.09 -14.98
N LYS A 140 5.44 -1.19 -14.52
CA LYS A 140 5.34 -0.56 -13.19
C LYS A 140 4.07 0.26 -13.02
N LEU A 141 3.60 0.94 -14.06
CA LEU A 141 2.34 1.69 -14.02
C LEU A 141 1.15 0.76 -13.76
N ARG A 142 1.09 -0.38 -14.46
CA ARG A 142 0.04 -1.40 -14.24
C ARG A 142 0.13 -2.05 -12.86
N GLU A 143 1.34 -2.37 -12.40
CA GLU A 143 1.56 -2.90 -11.06
C GLU A 143 1.12 -1.89 -9.97
N ALA A 144 1.35 -0.59 -10.15
CA ALA A 144 0.95 0.43 -9.18
C ALA A 144 -0.58 0.55 -9.08
N TYR A 145 -1.29 0.46 -10.21
CA TYR A 145 -2.75 0.34 -10.17
C TYR A 145 -3.22 -0.90 -9.43
N PHE A 146 -2.55 -2.04 -9.60
CA PHE A 146 -2.87 -3.24 -8.82
C PHE A 146 -2.75 -2.97 -7.30
N VAL A 147 -1.66 -2.33 -6.86
CA VAL A 147 -1.49 -1.94 -5.44
C VAL A 147 -2.63 -1.02 -4.97
N ALA A 148 -3.14 -0.12 -5.82
CA ALA A 148 -4.22 0.78 -5.45
C ALA A 148 -5.61 0.13 -5.40
N ILE A 149 -5.85 -0.93 -6.18
CA ILE A 149 -7.18 -1.56 -6.31
C ILE A 149 -7.32 -2.89 -5.56
N VAL A 150 -6.22 -3.58 -5.24
CA VAL A 150 -6.26 -4.85 -4.51
C VAL A 150 -6.82 -4.65 -3.10
N THR A 151 -7.60 -5.61 -2.62
CA THR A 151 -8.33 -5.49 -1.35
C THR A 151 -7.40 -5.53 -0.13
N PRO A 152 -7.52 -4.56 0.81
CA PRO A 152 -8.44 -3.41 0.77
C PRO A 152 -7.98 -2.31 -0.19
N ALA A 153 -8.85 -1.95 -1.14
CA ALA A 153 -8.55 -0.92 -2.13
C ALA A 153 -8.37 0.46 -1.48
N LEU A 154 -7.61 1.35 -2.12
CA LEU A 154 -7.28 2.70 -1.63
C LEU A 154 -8.53 3.48 -1.22
N LYS A 155 -9.61 3.43 -2.01
CA LYS A 155 -10.88 4.10 -1.69
C LYS A 155 -11.54 3.57 -0.41
N HIS A 156 -11.45 2.26 -0.16
CA HIS A 156 -12.03 1.65 1.04
C HIS A 156 -11.20 2.00 2.27
N LEU A 157 -9.86 2.01 2.15
CA LEU A 157 -8.97 2.45 3.22
C LEU A 157 -9.23 3.90 3.61
N LYS A 158 -9.35 4.81 2.62
CA LYS A 158 -9.69 6.22 2.88
C LYS A 158 -11.04 6.37 3.57
N LYS A 159 -12.05 5.60 3.14
CA LYS A 159 -13.36 5.56 3.81
C LYS A 159 -13.22 5.11 5.27
N MET A 160 -12.54 3.99 5.52
CA MET A 160 -12.31 3.48 6.88
C MET A 160 -11.61 4.52 7.76
N LEU A 161 -10.60 5.20 7.23
CA LEU A 161 -9.87 6.24 7.95
C LEU A 161 -10.77 7.44 8.30
N ALA A 162 -11.63 7.88 7.37
CA ALA A 162 -12.58 8.96 7.62
C ALA A 162 -13.62 8.58 8.70
N GLU A 163 -14.20 7.38 8.62
CA GLU A 163 -15.13 6.85 9.63
C GLU A 163 -14.47 6.77 11.02
N MET A 164 -13.19 6.38 11.07
CA MET A 164 -12.39 6.39 12.29
C MET A 164 -12.06 7.80 12.79
N GLN A 165 -12.11 8.85 11.99
CA GLN A 165 -11.93 10.22 12.47
C GLN A 165 -13.24 10.79 13.01
N GLU A 166 -14.35 10.59 12.30
CA GLU A 166 -15.68 11.06 12.70
C GLU A 166 -16.16 10.45 14.02
N THR A 167 -15.93 9.16 14.22
CA THR A 167 -16.27 8.45 15.47
C THR A 167 -15.39 8.92 16.66
N GLY A 168 -14.33 9.70 16.40
CA GLY A 168 -13.43 10.26 17.41
C GLY A 168 -13.82 11.66 17.88
N VAL A 169 -14.74 12.31 17.16
CA VAL A 169 -15.21 13.69 17.43
C VAL A 169 -16.51 13.70 18.25
N ALA A 170 -17.07 12.53 18.58
CA ALA A 170 -18.24 12.44 19.45
C ALA A 170 -17.86 12.66 20.93
N ILE A 171 -18.36 13.78 21.47
CA ILE A 171 -18.47 14.21 22.87
C ILE A 171 -17.28 15.03 23.41
N LEU A 172 -17.35 16.35 23.22
CA LEU A 172 -17.08 17.31 24.30
C LEU A 172 -18.43 17.91 24.72
N PRO A 173 -18.77 17.93 26.02
CA PRO A 173 -19.93 18.69 26.51
C PRO A 173 -19.76 20.19 26.32
#